data_AF-A0A7W0L7J2-F1
#
_entry.id   AF-A0A7W0L7J2-F1
#
_cell.length_a   1.000
_cell.length_b   1.000
_cell.length_c   1.000
_cell.angle_alpha   90.00
_cell.angle_beta   90.00
_cell.angle_gamma   90.00
#
_symmetry.space_group_name_H-M   'P 1'
#
loop_
_entity.id
_entity.type
_entity.pdbx_description
1 polymer ?
#
loop_
_entity_poly.entity_id
_entity_poly.type
_entity_poly.pdbx_seq_one_letter_code
_entity_poly.pdbx_strand_id
1 'polypeptide(L)'
;ATTDPDHVDRSTNADDHTLVSELLGRALPGLNPIPSRIEMCMVTRSADNQFIVGRPHADSLLVVGGGDSGHAFKHAPGLGELIAQIVTGEPTYVDTAFIDPQRFHGNA
;
A
#
# COMPACT_ATOMS: atom_id res chain seq x y z
N ALA A 1 2.70 -14.83 -3.00
CA ALA A 1 1.75 -15.30 -4.03
C ALA A 1 0.81 -14.16 -4.37
N THR A 2 0.40 -14.02 -5.64
CA THR A 2 -0.68 -13.12 -6.03
C THR A 2 -2.01 -13.76 -5.63
N THR A 3 -2.95 -12.98 -5.11
CA THR A 3 -4.28 -13.44 -4.71
C THR A 3 -5.34 -12.62 -5.43
N ASP A 4 -6.53 -13.19 -5.63
CA ASP A 4 -7.68 -12.45 -6.12
C ASP A 4 -8.32 -11.67 -4.95
N PRO A 5 -8.32 -10.32 -4.96
CA PRO A 5 -8.85 -9.53 -3.86
C PRO A 5 -10.34 -9.75 -3.58
N ASP A 6 -11.11 -10.16 -4.59
CA ASP A 6 -12.56 -10.38 -4.48
C ASP A 6 -12.88 -11.77 -3.89
N HIS A 7 -11.90 -12.67 -3.85
CA HIS A 7 -12.07 -14.07 -3.44
C HIS A 7 -11.06 -14.54 -2.39
N VAL A 8 -10.42 -13.61 -1.66
CA VAL A 8 -9.52 -13.97 -0.54
C VAL A 8 -10.30 -14.63 0.58
N ASP A 9 -9.94 -15.87 0.92
CA ASP A 9 -10.32 -16.46 2.21
C ASP A 9 -9.64 -15.67 3.32
N ARG A 10 -10.45 -15.04 4.19
CA ARG A 10 -9.98 -14.23 5.33
C ARG A 10 -10.02 -15.00 6.64
N SER A 11 -10.25 -16.31 6.61
CA SER A 11 -10.14 -17.17 7.78
C SER A 11 -8.71 -17.16 8.32
N THR A 12 -8.58 -17.32 9.64
CA THR A 12 -7.29 -17.35 10.33
C THR A 12 -7.15 -18.63 11.13
N ASN A 13 -5.94 -19.16 11.23
CA ASN A 13 -5.62 -20.34 12.00
C ASN A 13 -4.39 -20.12 12.90
N ALA A 14 -4.01 -21.16 13.65
CA ALA A 14 -2.89 -21.07 14.58
C ALA A 14 -1.54 -20.83 13.89
N ASP A 15 -1.36 -21.30 12.65
CA ASP A 15 -0.09 -21.17 11.94
C ASP A 15 0.18 -19.71 11.51
N ASP A 16 -0.87 -18.89 11.33
CA ASP A 16 -0.76 -17.50 10.89
C ASP A 16 0.02 -16.59 11.87
N HIS A 17 0.12 -16.98 13.15
CA HIS A 17 0.80 -16.19 14.18
C HIS A 17 2.06 -16.86 14.76
N THR A 18 2.36 -18.10 14.36
CA THR A 18 3.48 -18.88 14.92
C THR A 18 4.80 -18.14 14.81
N LEU A 19 5.12 -17.61 13.62
CA LEU A 19 6.37 -16.86 13.40
C LEU A 19 6.48 -15.61 14.30
N VAL A 20 5.40 -14.84 14.41
CA VAL A 20 5.37 -13.63 15.22
C VAL A 20 5.53 -13.98 16.70
N SER A 21 4.84 -15.02 17.17
CA SER A 21 4.90 -15.49 18.56
C SER A 21 6.30 -15.94 18.98
N GLU A 22 6.97 -16.71 18.11
CA GLU A 22 8.35 -17.14 18.33
C GLU A 22 9.32 -15.96 18.38
N LEU A 23 9.15 -14.98 17.49
CA LEU A 23 9.96 -13.75 17.50
C LEU A 23 9.73 -12.93 18.77
N LEU A 24 8.48 -12.77 19.21
CA LEU A 24 8.13 -12.05 20.43
C LEU A 24 8.74 -12.72 21.66
N GLY A 25 8.68 -14.05 21.78
CA GLY A 25 9.27 -14.77 22.90
C GLY A 25 10.79 -14.55 23.05
N ARG A 26 11.50 -14.33 21.93
CA ARG A 26 12.94 -14.02 21.92
C ARG A 26 13.22 -12.53 22.11
N ALA A 27 12.46 -11.66 21.46
CA ALA A 27 12.73 -10.22 21.39
C ALA A 27 12.19 -9.43 22.59
N LEU A 28 11.10 -9.89 23.20
CA LEU A 28 10.38 -9.21 24.29
C LEU A 28 10.06 -10.20 25.43
N PRO A 29 11.08 -10.68 26.17
CA PRO A 29 10.88 -11.63 27.27
C PRO A 29 10.07 -10.97 28.39
N GLY A 30 8.80 -11.36 28.52
CA GLY A 30 7.83 -10.79 29.47
C GLY A 30 6.49 -10.42 28.83
N LEU A 31 6.42 -10.33 27.50
CA LEU A 31 5.16 -10.20 26.78
C LEU A 31 4.53 -11.59 26.55
N ASN A 32 3.21 -11.71 26.68
CA ASN A 32 2.50 -12.92 26.25
C ASN A 32 2.63 -13.05 24.71
N PRO A 33 3.26 -14.11 24.18
CA PRO A 33 3.47 -14.24 22.75
C PRO A 33 2.20 -14.60 21.97
N ILE A 34 1.11 -14.97 22.66
CA ILE A 34 -0.16 -15.35 22.03
C ILE A 34 -0.99 -14.08 21.72
N PRO A 35 -1.41 -13.86 20.46
CA PRO A 35 -2.21 -12.71 20.07
C PRO A 35 -3.63 -12.79 20.64
N SER A 36 -4.19 -11.66 21.05
CA SER A 36 -5.61 -11.55 21.45
C SER A 36 -6.57 -11.49 20.27
N ARG A 37 -6.06 -11.14 19.08
CA ARG A 37 -6.82 -11.07 17.82
C ARG A 37 -5.88 -11.26 16.63
N ILE A 38 -6.35 -11.94 15.60
CA ILE A 38 -5.67 -12.13 14.32
C ILE A 38 -6.63 -11.63 13.23
N GLU A 39 -6.10 -10.89 12.25
CA GLU A 39 -6.88 -10.37 11.13
C GLU A 39 -6.03 -10.42 9.86
N MET A 40 -6.64 -10.85 8.77
CA MET A 40 -6.02 -10.88 7.45
C MET A 40 -6.16 -9.52 6.76
N CYS A 41 -5.06 -9.05 6.17
CA CYS A 41 -5.01 -7.81 5.38
C CYS A 41 -4.44 -8.09 3.98
N MET A 42 -4.62 -7.14 3.07
CA MET A 42 -4.13 -7.22 1.70
C MET A 42 -3.12 -6.11 1.43
N VAL A 43 -2.16 -6.40 0.56
CA VAL A 43 -1.17 -5.44 0.07
C VAL A 43 -1.15 -5.50 -1.45
N THR A 44 -1.34 -4.35 -2.08
CA THR A 44 -1.22 -4.21 -3.54
C THR A 44 0.15 -3.68 -3.88
N ARG A 45 1.02 -4.53 -4.46
CA ARG A 45 2.41 -4.18 -4.74
C ARG A 45 2.57 -3.60 -6.15
N SER A 46 3.21 -2.44 -6.26
CA SER A 46 3.79 -1.97 -7.52
C SER A 46 5.14 -2.64 -7.79
N ALA A 47 5.60 -2.59 -9.05
CA ALA A 47 6.84 -3.25 -9.48
C ALA A 47 8.10 -2.72 -8.76
N ASP A 48 8.11 -1.44 -8.37
CA ASP A 48 9.21 -0.75 -7.71
C ASP A 48 8.96 -0.44 -6.23
N ASN A 49 7.83 -0.92 -5.69
CA ASN A 49 7.34 -0.62 -4.35
C ASN A 49 7.06 0.87 -4.05
N GLN A 50 6.94 1.71 -5.09
CA GLN A 50 6.47 3.10 -4.98
C GLN A 50 4.97 3.22 -5.29
N PHE A 51 4.34 4.27 -4.79
CA PHE A 51 2.92 4.53 -5.06
C PHE A 51 2.65 4.74 -6.55
N ILE A 52 1.41 4.54 -6.96
CA ILE A 52 0.92 4.86 -8.29
C ILE A 52 -0.17 5.91 -8.10
N VAL A 53 0.19 7.18 -8.31
CA VAL A 53 -0.70 8.34 -8.14
C VAL A 53 -0.52 9.31 -9.30
N GLY A 54 -1.59 9.55 -10.04
CA GLY A 54 -1.56 10.48 -11.19
C GLY A 54 -2.54 10.11 -12.28
N ARG A 55 -2.28 10.59 -13.50
CA ARG A 55 -3.16 10.42 -14.66
C ARG A 55 -2.62 9.31 -15.57
N PRO A 56 -3.27 8.15 -15.65
CA PRO A 56 -2.85 7.11 -16.58
C PRO A 56 -3.07 7.60 -18.02
N HIS A 57 -2.13 7.32 -18.91
CA HIS A 57 -2.19 7.71 -20.34
C HIS A 57 -2.50 9.21 -20.57
N ALA A 58 -2.09 10.09 -19.65
CA ALA A 58 -2.41 11.52 -19.65
C ALA A 58 -3.92 11.85 -19.72
N ASP A 59 -4.78 10.96 -19.22
CA ASP A 59 -6.24 11.18 -19.21
C ASP A 59 -6.63 12.35 -18.27
N SER A 60 -7.25 13.38 -18.85
CA SER A 60 -7.72 14.56 -18.11
C SER A 60 -8.85 14.28 -17.12
N LEU A 61 -9.62 13.20 -17.31
CA LEU A 61 -10.81 12.87 -16.52
C LEU A 61 -10.57 11.81 -15.45
N LEU A 62 -9.42 11.13 -15.49
CA LEU A 62 -9.10 10.03 -14.58
C LEU A 62 -7.85 10.34 -13.76
N VAL A 63 -7.95 10.19 -12.44
CA VAL A 63 -6.83 10.12 -11.51
C VAL A 63 -6.89 8.77 -10.82
N VAL A 64 -5.76 8.07 -10.78
CA VAL A 64 -5.61 6.83 -10.03
C VAL A 64 -4.77 7.07 -8.78
N GLY A 65 -5.04 6.32 -7.72
CA GLY A 65 -4.26 6.29 -6.49
C GLY A 65 -4.24 4.88 -5.93
N GLY A 66 -3.07 4.24 -5.89
CA GLY A 66 -2.92 2.85 -5.44
C GLY A 66 -1.48 2.35 -5.49
N GLY A 67 -1.31 1.03 -5.60
CA GLY A 67 0.02 0.40 -5.64
C GLY A 67 0.85 0.73 -4.40
N ASP A 68 0.22 0.69 -3.22
CA ASP A 68 0.77 1.22 -1.98
C ASP A 68 1.95 0.43 -1.41
N SER A 69 2.15 -0.80 -1.90
CA SER A 69 3.14 -1.75 -1.43
C SER A 69 3.18 -1.89 0.10
N GLY A 70 2.01 -1.74 0.75
CA GLY A 70 1.80 -2.00 2.17
C GLY A 70 2.29 -0.89 3.09
N HIS A 71 2.54 0.32 2.56
CA HIS A 71 3.13 1.40 3.36
C HIS A 71 2.47 2.77 3.19
N ALA A 72 1.36 2.89 2.45
CA ALA A 72 0.68 4.17 2.24
C ALA A 72 -0.06 4.74 3.45
N PHE A 73 -0.51 3.92 4.42
CA PHE A 73 -1.40 4.41 5.48
C PHE A 73 -0.80 5.58 6.28
N LYS A 74 0.50 5.51 6.63
CA LYS A 74 1.23 6.61 7.31
C LYS A 74 1.34 7.89 6.47
N HIS A 75 1.15 7.79 5.15
CA HIS A 75 1.20 8.89 4.20
C HIS A 75 -0.17 9.33 3.71
N ALA A 76 -1.25 8.69 4.16
CA ALA A 76 -2.60 8.89 3.65
C ALA A 76 -3.04 10.38 3.64
N PRO A 77 -2.75 11.20 4.68
CA PRO A 77 -3.10 12.62 4.62
C PRO A 77 -2.39 13.37 3.48
N GLY A 78 -1.09 13.15 3.29
CA GLY A 78 -0.32 13.79 2.23
C GLY A 78 -0.72 13.29 0.84
N LEU A 79 -0.95 11.98 0.69
CA LEU A 79 -1.47 11.41 -0.56
C LEU A 79 -2.85 11.96 -0.92
N GLY A 80 -3.73 12.14 0.08
CA GLY A 80 -5.04 12.75 -0.12
C GLY A 80 -4.95 14.20 -0.62
N GLU A 81 -4.11 15.01 0.02
CA GLU A 81 -3.82 16.39 -0.42
C GLU A 81 -3.26 16.42 -1.84
N LEU A 82 -2.28 15.57 -2.14
CA LEU A 82 -1.66 15.50 -3.45
C LEU A 82 -2.67 15.11 -4.55
N ILE A 83 -3.54 14.14 -4.26
CA ILE A 83 -4.63 13.75 -5.17
C ILE A 83 -5.60 14.90 -5.39
N ALA A 84 -5.96 15.64 -4.33
CA ALA A 84 -6.83 16.82 -4.44
C ALA A 84 -6.21 17.91 -5.33
N GLN A 85 -4.91 18.20 -5.18
CA GLN A 85 -4.19 19.15 -6.02
C GLN A 85 -4.19 18.72 -7.49
N ILE A 86 -3.91 17.44 -7.77
CA ILE A 86 -3.94 16.88 -9.14
C ILE A 86 -5.34 16.99 -9.76
N VAL A 87 -6.38 16.69 -8.99
CA VAL A 87 -7.78 16.71 -9.47
C VAL A 87 -8.26 18.15 -9.74
N THR A 88 -7.89 19.10 -8.90
CA THR A 88 -8.32 20.51 -9.00
C THR A 88 -7.44 21.35 -9.93
N GLY A 89 -6.29 20.81 -10.37
CA GLY A 89 -5.34 21.55 -11.22
C GLY A 89 -4.48 22.54 -10.44
N GLU A 90 -4.38 22.39 -9.12
CA GLU A 90 -3.48 23.17 -8.29
C GLU A 90 -2.02 22.66 -8.43
N PRO A 91 -1.03 23.52 -8.19
CA PRO A 91 0.37 23.09 -8.13
C PRO A 91 0.57 22.03 -7.05
N THR A 92 1.30 20.95 -7.37
CA THR A 92 1.61 19.91 -6.39
C THR A 92 2.65 20.41 -5.39
N TYR A 93 2.51 20.04 -4.11
CA TYR A 93 3.47 20.44 -3.06
C TYR A 93 4.82 19.69 -3.13
N VAL A 94 4.91 18.66 -3.96
CA VAL A 94 6.11 17.82 -4.16
C VAL A 94 6.18 17.36 -5.61
N ASP A 95 7.39 17.00 -6.06
CA ASP A 95 7.60 16.31 -7.34
C ASP A 95 6.92 14.93 -7.31
N THR A 96 6.15 14.63 -8.36
CA THR A 96 5.36 13.40 -8.47
C THR A 96 5.92 12.40 -9.46
N ALA A 97 7.06 12.68 -10.13
CA ALA A 97 7.62 11.81 -11.16
C ALA A 97 7.84 10.36 -10.68
N PHE A 98 8.25 10.18 -9.42
CA PHE A 98 8.52 8.87 -8.83
C PHE A 98 7.26 8.03 -8.51
N ILE A 99 6.07 8.66 -8.50
CA ILE A 99 4.78 7.99 -8.28
C ILE A 99 3.86 8.04 -9.50
N ASP A 100 4.29 8.69 -10.58
CA ASP A 100 3.52 8.81 -11.82
C ASP A 100 3.19 7.41 -12.37
N PRO A 101 1.92 7.11 -12.71
CA PRO A 101 1.54 5.86 -13.36
C PRO A 101 2.31 5.58 -14.66
N GLN A 102 2.77 6.62 -15.34
CA GLN A 102 3.49 6.53 -16.61
C GLN A 102 4.98 6.23 -16.45
N ARG A 103 5.55 6.24 -15.23
CA ARG A 103 7.00 6.04 -15.01
C ARG A 103 7.55 4.69 -15.50
N PHE A 104 6.68 3.70 -15.70
CA PHE A 104 7.06 2.38 -16.23
C PHE A 104 7.02 2.31 -17.76
N HIS A 105 6.44 3.30 -18.41
CA HIS A 105 6.42 3.45 -19.86
C HIS A 105 7.48 4.50 -20.21
N GLY A 106 8.66 4.06 -20.65
CA GLY A 106 9.70 4.98 -21.09
C GLY A 106 9.17 5.93 -22.16
N ASN A 107 9.61 7.20 -22.13
CA ASN A 107 9.29 8.19 -23.17
C ASN A 107 9.46 7.56 -24.56
N ALA A 108 8.35 7.28 -25.22
CA ALA A 108 8.29 7.09 -26.66
C ALA A 108 8.05 8.45 -27.31
#